data_AF-A0A2W2EZC3-F1
#
_entry.id   AF-A0A2W2EZC3-F1
#
_cell.length_a   1.000
_cell.length_b   1.000
_cell.length_c   1.000
_cell.angle_alpha   90.00
_cell.angle_beta   90.00
_cell.angle_gamma   90.00
#
_symmetry.space_group_name_H-M   'P 1'
#
loop_
_entity.id
_entity.type
_entity.pdbx_description
1 polymer ?
#
loop_
_entity_poly.entity_id
_entity_poly.type
_entity_poly.pdbx_seq_one_letter_code
_entity_poly.pdbx_strand_id
1 'polypeptide(L)'
;AFTVLVPLAAPPSGYRSATSRAACGCLAMSAPPGPVQVAEALAHEVQHVKLAALMDMFDLIERGPAADGFYAPWRPDPRPAGGLLQGAYAHLGIARFWRRQRELERDPGAAFDAHAGYARWRDAAAEVSEVLLGSGRLTAVGTEFVTEMRAVLDSWRDDPVPADALRHARRTASRHHARWLSKHA
;
A
#
# COMPACT_ATOMS: atom_id res chain seq x y z
N ALA A 1 -15.36 9.24 9.09
CA ALA A 1 -15.85 7.90 8.69
C ALA A 1 -16.40 8.00 7.27
N PHE A 2 -16.32 6.93 6.46
CA PHE A 2 -16.99 6.89 5.16
C PHE A 2 -18.50 6.83 5.36
N THR A 3 -19.25 7.68 4.64
CA THR A 3 -20.72 7.78 4.74
C THR A 3 -21.41 7.55 3.40
N VAL A 4 -20.67 7.62 2.29
CA VAL A 4 -21.21 7.48 0.93
C VAL A 4 -20.33 6.53 0.12
N LEU A 5 -20.97 5.55 -0.54
CA LEU A 5 -20.33 4.68 -1.53
C LEU A 5 -20.77 5.12 -2.94
N VAL A 6 -19.80 5.43 -3.80
CA VAL A 6 -20.01 5.83 -5.20
C VAL A 6 -19.62 4.67 -6.12
N PRO A 7 -20.56 4.02 -6.82
CA PRO A 7 -20.23 2.93 -7.72
C PRO A 7 -19.34 3.38 -8.88
N LEU A 8 -18.33 2.58 -9.22
CA LEU A 8 -17.48 2.77 -10.40
C LEU A 8 -17.65 1.62 -11.39
N ALA A 9 -17.40 1.89 -12.67
CA ALA A 9 -17.23 0.85 -13.68
C ALA A 9 -16.02 -0.04 -13.35
N ALA A 10 -16.16 -1.34 -13.60
CA ALA A 10 -15.10 -2.31 -13.39
C ALA A 10 -13.96 -2.11 -14.42
N PRO A 11 -12.68 -2.21 -14.01
CA PRO A 11 -11.56 -2.22 -14.94
C PRO A 11 -11.47 -3.56 -15.69
N PRO A 12 -10.65 -3.66 -16.76
CA PRO A 12 -10.43 -4.92 -17.49
C PRO A 12 -9.92 -6.08 -16.63
N SER A 13 -9.26 -5.79 -15.51
CA SER A 13 -8.78 -6.80 -14.55
C SER A 13 -8.77 -6.24 -13.13
N GLY A 14 -9.14 -7.07 -12.16
CA GLY A 14 -9.19 -6.68 -10.75
C GLY A 14 -10.39 -5.80 -10.43
N TYR A 15 -10.26 -4.98 -9.40
CA TYR A 15 -11.24 -3.96 -9.01
C TYR A 15 -10.50 -2.66 -8.71
N ARG A 16 -11.22 -1.54 -8.70
CA ARG A 16 -10.67 -0.23 -8.39
C ARG A 16 -11.45 0.46 -7.29
N SER A 17 -10.73 1.12 -6.40
CA SER A 17 -11.27 2.06 -5.44
C SER A 17 -10.56 3.41 -5.60
N ALA A 18 -11.19 4.47 -5.10
CA ALA A 18 -10.59 5.78 -5.00
C ALA A 18 -11.27 6.62 -3.90
N THR A 19 -10.51 7.55 -3.36
CA THR A 19 -10.98 8.65 -2.52
C THR A 19 -10.59 9.98 -3.12
N SER A 20 -11.31 11.04 -2.77
CA SER A 20 -11.04 12.40 -3.23
C SER A 20 -11.00 13.35 -2.05
N ARG A 21 -9.98 14.22 -2.04
CA ARG A 21 -9.85 15.29 -1.06
C ARG A 21 -11.03 16.27 -1.11
N ALA A 22 -11.65 16.45 -2.29
CA ALA A 22 -12.80 17.32 -2.47
C ALA A 22 -14.14 16.70 -2.00
N ALA A 23 -14.16 15.41 -1.66
CA ALA A 23 -15.37 14.68 -1.28
C ALA A 23 -15.11 13.83 -0.02
N CYS A 24 -14.83 14.51 1.10
CA CYS A 24 -14.58 13.83 2.38
C CYS A 24 -15.78 12.96 2.78
N GLY A 25 -15.51 11.72 3.18
CA GLY A 25 -16.54 10.73 3.52
C GLY A 25 -17.05 9.90 2.34
N CYS A 26 -16.68 10.23 1.10
CA CYS A 26 -17.00 9.44 -0.08
C CYS A 26 -15.91 8.40 -0.38
N LEU A 27 -16.34 7.18 -0.65
CA LEU A 27 -15.53 6.10 -1.21
C LEU A 27 -16.08 5.75 -2.59
N ALA A 28 -15.27 5.81 -3.62
CA ALA A 28 -15.64 5.32 -4.94
C ALA A 28 -15.10 3.90 -5.14
N MET A 29 -15.91 2.94 -5.60
CA MET A 29 -15.47 1.56 -5.78
C MET A 29 -16.24 0.83 -6.89
N SER A 30 -15.55 0.04 -7.71
CA SER A 30 -16.20 -0.95 -8.59
C SER A 30 -16.55 -2.21 -7.81
N ALA A 31 -17.50 -3.01 -8.28
CA ALA A 31 -17.88 -4.26 -7.60
C ALA A 31 -16.66 -5.17 -7.33
N PRO A 32 -16.28 -5.40 -6.06
CA PRO A 32 -15.19 -6.29 -5.70
C PRO A 32 -15.68 -7.76 -5.68
N PRO A 33 -14.76 -8.75 -5.74
CA PRO A 33 -15.13 -10.16 -5.84
C PRO A 33 -15.72 -10.74 -4.55
N GLY A 34 -15.60 -10.04 -3.41
CA GLY A 34 -16.10 -10.53 -2.13
C GLY A 34 -15.91 -9.53 -0.99
N PRO A 35 -16.45 -9.86 0.21
CA PRO A 35 -16.45 -8.97 1.37
C PRO A 35 -15.03 -8.67 1.89
N VAL A 36 -14.09 -9.61 1.77
CA VAL A 36 -12.69 -9.41 2.16
C VAL A 36 -12.04 -8.32 1.31
N GLN A 37 -12.30 -8.30 0.01
CA GLN A 37 -11.76 -7.27 -0.89
C GLN A 37 -12.43 -5.91 -0.68
N VAL A 38 -13.70 -5.86 -0.27
CA VAL A 38 -14.32 -4.60 0.22
C VAL A 38 -13.55 -4.08 1.44
N ALA A 39 -13.27 -4.95 2.41
CA ALA A 39 -12.56 -4.59 3.63
C ALA A 39 -11.11 -4.14 3.37
N GLU A 40 -10.39 -4.81 2.47
CA GLU A 40 -9.05 -4.38 2.03
C GLU A 40 -9.11 -3.00 1.38
N ALA A 41 -10.07 -2.77 0.48
CA ALA A 41 -10.23 -1.47 -0.18
C ALA A 41 -10.54 -0.36 0.83
N LEU A 42 -11.40 -0.61 1.82
CA LEU A 42 -11.65 0.33 2.91
C LEU A 42 -10.37 0.61 3.72
N ALA A 43 -9.58 -0.42 4.01
CA ALA A 43 -8.32 -0.30 4.74
C ALA A 43 -7.27 0.50 3.94
N HIS A 44 -7.27 0.39 2.61
CA HIS A 44 -6.44 1.16 1.69
C HIS A 44 -6.87 2.63 1.67
N GLU A 45 -8.14 2.88 1.36
CA GLU A 45 -8.67 4.21 1.08
C GLU A 45 -8.72 5.10 2.32
N VAL A 46 -8.94 4.52 3.51
CA VAL A 46 -8.87 5.30 4.76
C VAL A 46 -7.45 5.86 5.00
N GLN A 47 -6.39 5.19 4.53
CA GLN A 47 -5.03 5.73 4.64
C GLN A 47 -4.82 6.92 3.72
N HIS A 48 -5.38 6.90 2.50
CA HIS A 48 -5.33 8.06 1.61
C HIS A 48 -6.02 9.27 2.22
N VAL A 49 -7.19 9.08 2.83
CA VAL A 49 -7.90 10.18 3.53
C VAL A 49 -7.08 10.73 4.69
N LYS A 50 -6.51 9.85 5.54
CA LYS A 50 -5.68 10.26 6.68
C LYS A 50 -4.43 11.02 6.23
N LEU A 51 -3.73 10.50 5.22
CA LEU A 51 -2.51 11.11 4.72
C LEU A 51 -2.80 12.43 4.00
N ALA A 52 -3.89 12.52 3.23
CA ALA A 52 -4.32 13.78 2.64
C ALA A 52 -4.51 14.83 3.74
N ALA A 53 -5.30 14.54 4.79
CA ALA A 53 -5.49 15.47 5.90
C ALA A 53 -4.16 15.87 6.58
N LEU A 54 -3.20 14.96 6.72
CA LEU A 54 -1.87 15.29 7.26
C LEU A 54 -1.07 16.21 6.33
N MET A 55 -1.09 15.92 5.03
CA MET A 55 -0.40 16.71 4.00
C MET A 55 -1.03 18.10 3.79
N ASP A 56 -2.26 18.31 4.25
CA ASP A 56 -2.90 19.64 4.29
C ASP A 56 -2.30 20.54 5.36
N MET A 57 -1.73 19.94 6.40
CA MET A 57 -1.13 20.65 7.54
C MET A 57 0.39 20.73 7.43
N PHE A 58 1.04 19.73 6.83
CA PHE A 58 2.49 19.62 6.76
C PHE A 58 2.96 19.20 5.37
N ASP A 59 3.98 19.88 4.86
CA ASP A 59 4.72 19.40 3.70
C ASP A 59 5.58 18.20 4.13
N LEU A 60 5.30 17.01 3.59
CA LEU A 60 6.07 15.79 3.87
C LEU A 60 7.13 15.50 2.79
N ILE A 61 7.03 16.17 1.66
CA ILE A 61 7.92 15.99 0.50
C ILE A 61 8.48 17.35 0.12
N GLU A 62 9.78 17.39 -0.15
CA GLU A 62 10.49 18.59 -0.55
C GLU A 62 9.92 19.18 -1.85
N ARG A 63 9.78 20.51 -1.86
CA ARG A 63 9.33 21.27 -3.03
C ARG A 63 10.49 21.35 -4.03
N GLY A 64 10.27 20.88 -5.25
CA GLY A 64 11.27 20.90 -6.31
C GLY A 64 10.81 20.08 -7.51
N PRO A 65 11.63 19.98 -8.58
CA PRO A 65 11.34 19.10 -9.70
C PRO A 65 11.00 17.72 -9.18
N ALA A 66 9.93 17.10 -9.67
CA ALA A 66 9.56 15.76 -9.22
C ALA A 66 10.76 14.84 -9.47
N ALA A 67 11.28 14.19 -8.41
CA ALA A 67 12.11 13.02 -8.61
C ALA A 67 11.16 11.94 -9.09
N ASP A 68 11.09 11.83 -10.41
CA ASP A 68 10.32 10.82 -11.10
C ASP A 68 11.17 9.56 -11.23
N GLY A 69 10.50 8.41 -11.40
CA GLY A 69 11.21 7.18 -11.71
C GLY A 69 11.30 6.15 -10.59
N PHE A 70 10.75 6.41 -9.39
CA PHE A 70 10.84 5.41 -8.32
C PHE A 70 9.98 4.18 -8.63
N TYR A 71 10.54 3.01 -8.36
CA TYR A 71 9.84 1.73 -8.40
C TYR A 71 8.77 1.65 -7.29
N ALA A 72 7.57 1.18 -7.65
CA ALA A 72 6.47 0.94 -6.73
C ALA A 72 6.02 -0.54 -6.81
N PRO A 73 6.14 -1.35 -5.74
CA PRO A 73 5.85 -2.80 -5.78
C PRO A 73 4.39 -3.22 -6.06
N TRP A 74 3.50 -2.24 -6.25
CA TRP A 74 2.06 -2.40 -6.52
C TRP A 74 1.62 -1.84 -7.88
N ARG A 75 2.50 -1.12 -8.61
CA ARG A 75 2.16 -0.53 -9.91
C ARG A 75 3.26 -0.74 -10.94
N PRO A 76 2.88 -0.87 -12.23
CA PRO A 76 3.84 -1.14 -13.30
C PRO A 76 4.60 0.10 -13.76
N ASP A 77 4.13 1.31 -13.48
CA ASP A 77 4.73 2.56 -13.92
C ASP A 77 5.49 3.27 -12.77
N PRO A 78 6.52 4.06 -13.10
CA PRO A 78 7.31 4.77 -12.10
C PRO A 78 6.50 5.83 -11.36
N ARG A 79 6.91 6.17 -10.15
CA ARG A 79 6.20 7.13 -9.30
C ARG A 79 7.08 8.31 -8.91
N PRO A 80 6.51 9.52 -8.81
CA PRO A 80 7.14 10.59 -8.06
C PRO A 80 7.16 10.26 -6.56
N ALA A 81 8.08 10.84 -5.80
CA ALA A 81 8.21 10.61 -4.35
C ALA A 81 6.90 10.79 -3.57
N GLY A 82 6.11 11.83 -3.85
CA GLY A 82 4.80 12.02 -3.19
C GLY A 82 3.78 10.95 -3.54
N GLY A 83 3.79 10.48 -4.79
CA GLY A 83 2.95 9.36 -5.23
C GLY A 83 3.41 8.02 -4.65
N LEU A 84 4.69 7.90 -4.31
CA LEU A 84 5.28 6.74 -3.67
C LEU A 84 4.95 6.71 -2.17
N LEU A 85 5.03 7.84 -1.47
CA LEU A 85 4.61 8.02 -0.07
C LEU A 85 3.12 7.65 0.11
N GLN A 86 2.25 8.16 -0.76
CA GLN A 86 0.83 7.80 -0.79
C GLN A 86 0.62 6.29 -0.87
N GLY A 87 1.35 5.62 -1.77
CA GLY A 87 1.27 4.18 -1.93
C GLY A 87 1.82 3.42 -0.72
N ALA A 88 2.96 3.83 -0.16
CA ALA A 88 3.58 3.18 1.00
C ALA A 88 2.65 3.21 2.22
N TYR A 89 2.02 4.35 2.49
CA TYR A 89 1.11 4.49 3.62
C TYR A 89 -0.18 3.68 3.43
N ALA A 90 -0.72 3.61 2.22
CA ALA A 90 -1.86 2.75 1.92
C ALA A 90 -1.54 1.26 2.08
N HIS A 91 -0.37 0.81 1.60
CA HIS A 91 0.05 -0.59 1.71
C HIS A 91 0.47 -0.98 3.14
N LEU A 92 0.94 -0.04 3.97
CA LEU A 92 1.04 -0.23 5.40
C LEU A 92 -0.34 -0.56 6.03
N GLY A 93 -1.39 0.16 5.62
CA GLY A 93 -2.76 -0.12 6.03
C GLY A 93 -3.26 -1.50 5.58
N ILE A 94 -3.02 -1.86 4.32
CA ILE A 94 -3.34 -3.19 3.78
C ILE A 94 -2.58 -4.30 4.53
N ALA A 95 -1.28 -4.11 4.80
CA ALA A 95 -0.49 -5.06 5.57
C ALA A 95 -1.08 -5.25 6.97
N ARG A 96 -1.49 -4.17 7.65
CA ARG A 96 -2.17 -4.27 8.95
C ARG A 96 -3.49 -5.03 8.87
N PHE A 97 -4.29 -4.80 7.82
CA PHE A 97 -5.53 -5.52 7.58
C PHE A 97 -5.26 -7.03 7.45
N TRP A 98 -4.35 -7.43 6.56
CA TRP A 98 -4.02 -8.84 6.36
C TRP A 98 -3.36 -9.50 7.57
N ARG A 99 -2.58 -8.73 8.36
CA ARG A 99 -2.02 -9.17 9.63
C ARG A 99 -3.10 -9.69 10.58
N ARG A 100 -4.26 -9.03 10.60
CA ARG A 100 -5.43 -9.45 11.38
C ARG A 100 -6.26 -10.50 10.67
N GLN A 101 -6.52 -10.32 9.37
CA GLN A 101 -7.40 -11.20 8.60
C GLN A 101 -6.88 -12.64 8.58
N ARG A 102 -5.56 -12.85 8.49
CA ARG A 102 -4.96 -14.20 8.51
C ARG A 102 -5.30 -15.03 9.76
N GLU A 103 -5.66 -14.38 10.87
CA GLU A 103 -6.05 -15.05 12.13
C GLU A 103 -7.53 -15.45 12.15
N LEU A 104 -8.32 -14.94 11.21
CA LEU A 104 -9.76 -15.17 11.10
C LEU A 104 -10.12 -16.21 10.04
N GLU A 105 -9.21 -16.47 9.09
CA GLU A 105 -9.43 -17.40 8.00
C GLU A 105 -9.46 -18.85 8.50
N ARG A 106 -10.51 -19.57 8.12
CA ARG A 106 -10.71 -20.99 8.46
C ARG A 106 -10.50 -21.92 7.28
N ASP A 107 -10.71 -21.41 6.07
CA ASP A 107 -10.41 -22.13 4.84
C ASP A 107 -8.89 -22.14 4.62
N PRO A 108 -8.26 -23.30 4.37
CA PRO A 108 -6.81 -23.38 4.17
C PRO A 108 -6.30 -22.53 3.00
N GLY A 109 -7.07 -22.42 1.92
CA GLY A 109 -6.71 -21.60 0.76
C GLY A 109 -6.76 -20.11 1.09
N ALA A 110 -7.84 -19.65 1.70
CA ALA A 110 -7.97 -18.27 2.15
C ALA A 110 -6.92 -17.89 3.20
N ALA A 111 -6.59 -18.79 4.13
CA ALA A 111 -5.53 -18.58 5.12
C ALA A 111 -4.16 -18.44 4.44
N PHE A 112 -3.86 -19.30 3.46
CA PHE A 112 -2.63 -19.19 2.66
C PHE A 112 -2.55 -17.83 1.96
N ASP A 113 -3.62 -17.42 1.27
CA ASP A 113 -3.67 -16.14 0.56
C ASP A 113 -3.52 -14.95 1.51
N ALA A 114 -4.14 -15.00 2.69
CA ALA A 114 -4.03 -13.96 3.71
C ALA A 114 -2.59 -13.84 4.26
N HIS A 115 -1.93 -14.97 4.54
CA HIS A 115 -0.53 -14.99 4.95
C HIS A 115 0.41 -14.46 3.85
N ALA A 116 0.18 -14.85 2.60
CA ALA A 116 0.97 -14.40 1.46
C ALA A 116 0.77 -12.90 1.20
N GLY A 117 -0.48 -12.42 1.25
CA GLY A 117 -0.83 -11.01 1.13
C GLY A 117 -0.20 -10.16 2.23
N TYR A 118 -0.31 -10.60 3.48
CA TYR A 118 0.34 -9.95 4.63
C TYR A 118 1.85 -9.78 4.40
N ALA A 119 2.56 -10.87 4.11
CA ALA A 119 4.01 -10.84 3.93
C ALA A 119 4.41 -9.95 2.76
N ARG A 120 3.72 -10.07 1.63
CA ARG A 120 3.99 -9.28 0.42
C ARG A 120 3.84 -7.79 0.69
N TRP A 121 2.74 -7.38 1.31
CA TRP A 121 2.45 -5.96 1.50
C TRP A 121 3.23 -5.32 2.64
N ARG A 122 3.53 -6.07 3.71
CA ARG A 122 4.47 -5.63 4.75
C ARG A 122 5.84 -5.34 4.14
N ASP A 123 6.40 -6.31 3.42
CA ASP A 123 7.75 -6.20 2.86
C ASP A 123 7.82 -5.09 1.80
N ALA A 124 6.80 -4.98 0.93
CA ALA A 124 6.71 -3.91 -0.06
C ALA A 124 6.62 -2.50 0.56
N ALA A 125 5.81 -2.32 1.60
CA ALA A 125 5.72 -1.03 2.29
C ALA A 125 7.04 -0.68 3.00
N ALA A 126 7.74 -1.69 3.54
CA ALA A 126 9.03 -1.49 4.21
C ALA A 126 10.13 -1.11 3.22
N GLU A 127 10.21 -1.81 2.08
CA GLU A 127 11.11 -1.51 0.97
C GLU A 127 10.93 -0.07 0.49
N VAL A 128 9.69 0.34 0.24
CA VAL A 128 9.42 1.71 -0.23
C VAL A 128 9.69 2.76 0.84
N SER A 129 9.44 2.46 2.11
CA SER A 129 9.77 3.38 3.21
C SER A 129 11.29 3.61 3.29
N GLU A 130 12.11 2.57 3.11
CA GLU A 130 13.58 2.71 3.00
C GLU A 130 13.98 3.59 1.80
N VAL A 131 13.39 3.33 0.62
CA VAL A 131 13.66 4.13 -0.59
C VAL A 131 13.33 5.60 -0.35
N LEU A 132 12.21 5.91 0.30
CA LEU A 132 11.82 7.28 0.62
C LEU A 132 12.82 7.95 1.58
N LEU A 133 13.24 7.26 2.64
CA LEU A 133 14.25 7.76 3.60
C LEU A 133 15.60 8.04 2.92
N GLY A 134 16.02 7.17 2.00
CA GLY A 134 17.26 7.33 1.23
C GLY A 134 17.17 8.29 0.04
N SER A 135 15.97 8.77 -0.33
CA SER A 135 15.77 9.53 -1.56
C SER A 135 16.23 10.99 -1.50
N GLY A 136 16.41 11.54 -0.30
CA GLY A 136 16.62 12.99 -0.10
C GLY A 136 15.42 13.85 -0.50
N ARG A 137 14.22 13.26 -0.61
CA ARG A 137 12.99 13.96 -1.04
C ARG A 137 12.00 14.24 0.08
N LEU A 138 12.27 13.77 1.30
CA LEU A 138 11.42 14.03 2.46
C LEU A 138 11.85 15.33 3.14
N THR A 139 10.88 16.12 3.61
CA THR A 139 11.16 17.20 4.57
C THR A 139 11.56 16.62 5.92
N ALA A 140 11.97 17.46 6.88
CA ALA A 140 12.21 16.99 8.26
C ALA A 140 11.00 16.23 8.85
N VAL A 141 9.79 16.79 8.70
CA VAL A 141 8.53 16.16 9.15
C VAL A 141 8.22 14.90 8.35
N GLY A 142 8.50 14.91 7.04
CA GLY A 142 8.37 13.73 6.19
C GLY A 142 9.28 12.58 6.63
N THR A 143 10.54 12.88 6.98
CA THR A 143 11.52 11.90 7.47
C THR A 143 11.08 11.30 8.80
N GLU A 144 10.61 12.11 9.75
CA GLU A 144 10.03 11.62 11.00
C GLU A 144 8.84 10.69 10.72
N PHE A 145 7.90 11.13 9.88
CA PHE A 145 6.71 10.36 9.56
C PHE A 145 7.02 8.99 8.92
N VAL A 146 7.91 8.96 7.93
CA VAL A 146 8.31 7.70 7.26
C VAL A 146 9.16 6.82 8.17
N THR A 147 9.96 7.41 9.07
CA THR A 147 10.69 6.66 10.10
C THR A 147 9.73 5.91 11.03
N GLU A 148 8.65 6.56 11.47
CA GLU A 148 7.62 5.91 12.28
C GLU A 148 6.85 4.82 11.51
N MET A 149 6.54 5.06 10.23
CA MET A 149 5.97 4.01 9.36
C MET A 149 6.90 2.79 9.31
N ARG A 150 8.21 3.01 9.15
CA ARG A 150 9.21 1.95 9.12
C ARG A 150 9.33 1.22 10.45
N ALA A 151 9.35 1.94 11.57
CA ALA A 151 9.39 1.35 12.91
C ALA A 151 8.18 0.41 13.15
N VAL A 152 6.99 0.83 12.71
CA VAL A 152 5.79 -0.02 12.77
C VAL A 152 5.95 -1.29 11.93
N LEU A 153 6.45 -1.18 10.69
CA LEU A 153 6.67 -2.34 9.81
C LEU A 153 7.75 -3.28 10.37
N ASP A 154 8.81 -2.72 10.95
CA ASP A 154 9.89 -3.48 11.58
C ASP A 154 9.41 -4.23 12.82
N SER A 155 8.48 -3.65 13.59
CA SER A 155 7.83 -4.35 14.71
C SER A 155 7.02 -5.58 14.28
N TRP A 156 6.72 -5.72 12.98
CA TRP A 156 6.02 -6.87 12.41
C TRP A 156 6.93 -7.79 11.60
N ARG A 157 8.25 -7.52 11.56
CA ARG A 157 9.20 -8.28 10.73
C ARG A 157 9.26 -9.76 11.11
N ASP A 158 9.21 -10.03 12.41
CA ASP A 158 9.33 -11.37 12.99
C ASP A 158 7.99 -12.06 13.21
N ASP A 159 6.88 -11.46 12.74
CA ASP A 159 5.59 -12.14 12.71
C ASP A 159 5.71 -13.48 11.97
N PRO A 160 5.20 -14.59 12.54
CA PRO A 160 5.28 -15.90 11.89
C PRO A 160 4.44 -15.94 10.61
N VAL A 161 5.05 -16.43 9.53
CA VAL A 161 4.41 -16.67 8.24
C VAL A 161 4.78 -18.07 7.76
N PRO A 162 3.82 -18.92 7.36
CA PRO A 162 4.11 -20.21 6.74
C PRO A 162 5.10 -20.09 5.58
N ALA A 163 6.06 -21.01 5.53
CA ALA A 163 7.21 -20.89 4.63
C ALA A 163 6.82 -20.89 3.14
N ASP A 164 5.77 -21.61 2.78
CA ASP A 164 5.18 -21.64 1.44
C ASP A 164 4.50 -20.32 1.05
N ALA A 165 3.70 -19.73 1.95
CA ALA A 165 3.09 -18.41 1.76
C ALA A 165 4.17 -17.31 1.62
N LEU A 166 5.22 -17.36 2.45
CA LEU A 166 6.34 -16.43 2.36
C LEU A 166 7.11 -16.58 1.04
N ARG A 167 7.38 -17.82 0.59
CA ARG A 167 7.99 -18.08 -0.73
C ARG A 167 7.12 -17.56 -1.86
N HIS A 168 5.80 -17.74 -1.77
CA HIS A 168 4.86 -17.22 -2.76
C HIS A 168 4.92 -15.69 -2.82
N ALA A 169 4.82 -15.01 -1.67
CA ALA A 169 4.89 -13.56 -1.56
C ALA A 169 6.15 -12.99 -2.22
N ARG A 170 7.32 -13.52 -1.85
CA ARG A 170 8.63 -13.12 -2.38
C ARG A 170 8.72 -13.35 -3.89
N ARG A 171 8.31 -14.51 -4.39
CA ARG A 171 8.32 -14.81 -5.83
C ARG A 171 7.42 -13.84 -6.62
N THR A 172 6.25 -13.51 -6.09
CA THR A 172 5.34 -12.55 -6.72
C THR A 172 5.96 -11.14 -6.75
N ALA A 173 6.60 -10.71 -5.66
CA ALA A 173 7.33 -9.44 -5.61
C ALA A 173 8.51 -9.40 -6.60
N SER A 174 9.36 -10.43 -6.63
CA SER A 174 10.49 -10.51 -7.57
C SER A 174 10.04 -10.52 -9.03
N ARG A 175 8.96 -11.23 -9.36
CA ARG A 175 8.37 -11.22 -10.71
C ARG A 175 7.86 -9.85 -11.10
N HIS A 176 7.24 -9.13 -10.17
CA HIS A 176 6.79 -7.76 -10.41
C HIS A 176 7.99 -6.83 -10.68
N HIS A 177 9.02 -6.88 -9.84
CA HIS A 177 10.22 -6.06 -9.99
C HIS A 177 10.95 -6.36 -11.31
N ALA A 178 11.15 -7.63 -11.67
CA ALA A 178 11.77 -8.00 -12.94
C ALA A 178 11.00 -7.47 -14.16
N ARG A 179 9.67 -7.52 -14.13
CA ARG A 179 8.82 -6.94 -15.19
C ARG A 179 8.92 -5.42 -15.26
N TRP A 180 9.08 -4.77 -14.11
CA TRP A 180 9.27 -3.33 -14.05
C TRP A 180 10.62 -2.95 -14.66
N LEU A 181 11.71 -3.63 -14.26
CA LEU A 181 13.05 -3.42 -14.82
C LEU A 181 13.07 -3.63 -16.34
N SER A 182 12.44 -4.68 -16.86
CA SER A 182 12.42 -4.91 -18.32
C SER A 182 11.74 -3.81 -19.14
N LYS A 183 10.94 -2.94 -18.49
CA LYS A 183 10.21 -1.85 -19.14
C LYS A 183 10.85 -0.47 -18.93
N HIS A 184 11.76 -0.34 -17.96
CA HIS A 184 12.33 0.94 -17.53
C HIS A 184 13.86 0.89 -17.35
N ALA A 185 14.51 -0.18 -17.82
CA ALA A 185 15.96 -0.30 -17.93
C ALA A 185 16.51 0.43 -19.16
#